data_AF-A0AAU8ZK43-F1
#
_entry.id   AF-A0AAU8ZK43-F1
#
_cell.length_a   1.000
_cell.length_b   1.000
_cell.length_c   1.000
_cell.angle_alpha   90.00
_cell.angle_beta   90.00
_cell.angle_gamma   90.00
#
_symmetry.space_group_name_H-M   'P 1'
#
loop_
_entity.id
_entity.type
_entity.pdbx_description
1 polymer ?
#
loop_
_entity_poly.entity_id
_entity_poly.type
_entity_poly.pdbx_seq_one_letter_code
_entity_poly.pdbx_strand_id
1 'polypeptide(L)'
;MDHDVKFSFPAPTGADTRVGSILESEPDDSYTISDRLWEGHQRRKIQNKLDGKGFGFGLFNADSPYTNTISARYYKDGSEILIDQPGKNPRKLTPREAARLQGYPDTYIIPVSNVQAYKQFGNSVCVPVIEAIAKEMRKAMKLS
;
A
#
# COMPACT_ATOMS: atom_id res chain seq x y z
N MET A 1 7.40 -15.21 36.33
CA MET A 1 6.69 -14.40 35.32
C MET A 1 5.21 -14.55 35.62
N ASP A 2 4.44 -13.49 35.62
CA ASP A 2 2.99 -13.59 35.87
C ASP A 2 2.35 -14.35 34.69
N HIS A 3 1.87 -15.56 34.97
CA HIS A 3 1.34 -16.46 33.94
C HIS A 3 -0.16 -16.24 33.66
N ASP A 4 -0.79 -15.24 34.28
CA ASP A 4 -2.25 -15.04 34.25
C ASP A 4 -2.69 -13.77 33.48
N VAL A 5 -1.88 -13.33 32.51
CA VAL A 5 -2.27 -12.23 31.61
C VAL A 5 -3.27 -12.76 30.58
N LYS A 6 -4.55 -12.41 30.74
CA LYS A 6 -5.62 -12.75 29.78
C LYS A 6 -5.55 -11.84 28.55
N PHE A 7 -4.72 -12.23 27.58
CA PHE A 7 -4.63 -11.59 26.27
C PHE A 7 -5.29 -12.45 25.18
N SER A 8 -5.88 -11.80 24.19
CA SER A 8 -6.34 -12.44 22.95
C SER A 8 -6.12 -11.48 21.79
N PHE A 9 -5.72 -12.01 20.63
CA PHE A 9 -5.58 -11.19 19.43
C PHE A 9 -6.93 -10.61 18.98
N PRO A 10 -6.96 -9.41 18.38
CA PRO A 10 -8.18 -8.85 17.85
C PRO A 10 -8.74 -9.73 16.73
N ALA A 11 -10.07 -9.83 16.67
CA ALA A 11 -10.74 -10.49 15.55
C ALA A 11 -10.58 -9.65 14.26
N PRO A 12 -10.45 -10.28 13.08
CA PRO A 12 -10.44 -9.55 11.82
C PRO A 12 -11.77 -8.83 11.61
N THR A 13 -11.73 -7.66 10.98
CA THR A 13 -12.95 -6.87 10.73
C THR A 13 -13.85 -7.49 9.66
N GLY A 14 -13.27 -8.26 8.72
CA GLY A 14 -14.00 -8.84 7.58
C GLY A 14 -14.63 -7.78 6.66
N ALA A 15 -14.22 -6.51 6.79
CA ALA A 15 -14.80 -5.42 6.04
C ALA A 15 -14.31 -5.45 4.59
N ASP A 16 -15.24 -5.28 3.66
CA ASP A 16 -14.90 -5.09 2.25
C ASP A 16 -14.13 -3.78 2.08
N THR A 17 -13.00 -3.86 1.39
CA THR A 17 -12.18 -2.69 1.03
C THR A 17 -12.24 -2.44 -0.47
N ARG A 18 -12.00 -1.19 -0.85
CA ARG A 18 -11.84 -0.79 -2.25
C ARG A 18 -10.65 0.14 -2.36
N VAL A 19 -9.80 -0.06 -3.36
CA VAL A 19 -8.64 0.79 -3.63
C VAL A 19 -9.10 2.24 -3.83
N GLY A 20 -10.27 2.48 -4.42
CA GLY A 20 -10.84 3.82 -4.57
C GLY A 20 -10.93 4.63 -3.27
N SER A 21 -11.05 3.97 -2.11
CA SER A 21 -11.11 4.65 -0.80
C SER A 21 -9.81 5.34 -0.40
N ILE A 22 -8.67 4.96 -0.98
CA ILE A 22 -7.37 5.56 -0.70
C ILE A 22 -6.93 6.58 -1.77
N LEU A 23 -7.56 6.57 -2.94
CA LEU A 23 -7.14 7.37 -4.08
C LEU A 23 -7.52 8.85 -3.92
N GLU A 24 -6.67 9.74 -4.39
CA GLU A 24 -7.00 11.16 -4.55
C GLU A 24 -7.90 11.35 -5.78
N SER A 25 -8.85 12.29 -5.70
CA SER A 25 -9.75 12.60 -6.82
C SER A 25 -9.00 13.21 -8.01
N GLU A 26 -8.00 14.04 -7.72
CA GLU A 26 -7.22 14.78 -8.72
C GLU A 26 -5.72 14.67 -8.39
N PRO A 27 -5.10 13.50 -8.64
CA PRO A 27 -3.68 13.30 -8.41
C PRO A 27 -2.85 14.07 -9.44
N ASP A 28 -1.68 14.56 -9.03
CA ASP A 28 -0.76 15.28 -9.91
C ASP A 28 -0.27 14.39 -11.07
N ASP A 29 -0.26 14.93 -12.29
CA ASP A 29 0.10 14.19 -13.49
C ASP A 29 1.56 13.70 -13.49
N SER A 30 2.45 14.30 -12.67
CA SER A 30 3.84 13.86 -12.50
C SER A 30 3.98 12.43 -11.94
N TYR A 31 2.91 11.85 -11.38
CA TYR A 31 2.89 10.45 -10.96
C TYR A 31 2.60 9.47 -12.10
N THR A 32 2.14 9.95 -13.26
CA THR A 32 1.97 9.14 -14.48
C THR A 32 3.33 8.65 -14.97
N ILE A 33 3.46 7.35 -15.22
CA ILE A 33 4.73 6.80 -15.68
C ILE A 33 4.97 7.13 -17.16
N SER A 34 6.24 7.32 -17.53
CA SER A 34 6.62 7.57 -18.92
C SER A 34 6.39 6.35 -19.81
N ASP A 35 6.22 6.59 -21.11
CA ASP A 35 6.03 5.53 -22.11
C ASP A 35 7.13 4.47 -22.04
N ARG A 36 8.39 4.92 -21.96
CA ARG A 36 9.55 4.02 -21.84
C ARG A 36 9.46 3.11 -20.61
N LEU A 37 9.00 3.64 -19.47
CA LEU A 37 8.86 2.83 -18.26
C LEU A 37 7.68 1.85 -18.39
N TRP A 38 6.58 2.31 -18.97
CA TRP A 38 5.39 1.47 -19.20
C TRP A 38 5.67 0.31 -20.15
N GLU A 39 6.28 0.58 -21.30
CA GLU A 39 6.74 -0.44 -22.24
C GLU A 39 7.70 -1.44 -21.56
N GLY A 40 8.58 -0.94 -20.68
CA GLY A 40 9.48 -1.76 -19.88
C GLY A 40 8.75 -2.73 -18.96
N HIS A 41 7.70 -2.26 -18.27
CA HIS A 41 6.83 -3.10 -17.44
C HIS A 41 6.11 -4.16 -18.26
N GLN A 42 5.51 -3.79 -19.39
CA GLN A 42 4.82 -4.70 -20.29
C GLN A 42 5.76 -5.79 -20.84
N ARG A 43 6.93 -5.40 -21.35
CA ARG A 43 7.95 -6.33 -21.87
C ARG A 43 8.42 -7.32 -20.81
N ARG A 44 8.71 -6.85 -19.59
CA ARG A 44 9.13 -7.71 -18.47
C ARG A 44 8.04 -8.70 -18.07
N LYS A 45 6.78 -8.27 -18.04
CA LYS A 45 5.63 -9.15 -17.73
C LYS A 45 5.46 -10.25 -18.78
N ILE A 46 5.61 -9.91 -20.06
CA ILE A 46 5.56 -10.88 -21.17
C ILE A 46 6.73 -11.87 -21.05
N GLN A 47 7.96 -11.38 -20.89
CA GLN A 47 9.13 -12.24 -20.79
C GLN A 47 9.07 -13.18 -19.58
N ASN A 48 8.69 -12.67 -18.41
CA ASN A 48 8.52 -13.50 -17.22
C ASN A 48 7.51 -14.62 -17.46
N LYS A 49 6.38 -14.32 -18.11
CA LYS A 49 5.37 -15.34 -18.46
C LYS A 49 5.94 -16.40 -19.42
N LEU A 50 6.71 -16.00 -20.42
CA LEU A 50 7.38 -16.92 -21.36
C LEU A 50 8.42 -17.80 -20.66
N ASP A 51 9.16 -17.24 -19.69
CA ASP A 51 10.14 -17.95 -18.87
C ASP A 51 9.49 -18.87 -17.81
N GLY A 52 8.15 -18.98 -17.77
CA GLY A 52 7.43 -19.75 -16.75
C GLY A 52 7.42 -19.11 -15.34
N LYS A 53 7.73 -17.81 -15.24
CA LYS A 53 7.72 -17.04 -13.99
C LYS A 53 6.37 -16.31 -13.83
N GLY A 54 5.81 -16.34 -12.62
CA GLY A 54 4.49 -15.75 -12.31
C GLY A 54 4.48 -14.27 -11.88
N PHE A 55 5.58 -13.53 -12.08
CA PHE A 55 5.74 -12.17 -11.52
C PHE A 55 5.74 -11.08 -12.60
N GLY A 56 5.27 -9.88 -12.24
CA GLY A 56 5.22 -8.70 -13.11
C GLY A 56 4.67 -7.50 -12.36
N PHE A 57 4.30 -6.44 -13.09
CA PHE A 57 3.64 -5.30 -12.47
C PHE A 57 2.19 -5.63 -12.06
N GLY A 58 1.75 -5.04 -10.95
CA GLY A 58 0.36 -4.99 -10.51
C GLY A 58 -0.34 -3.76 -11.08
N LEU A 59 -1.53 -3.96 -11.66
CA LEU A 59 -2.38 -2.89 -12.18
C LEU A 59 -3.73 -2.95 -11.48
N PHE A 60 -4.15 -1.84 -10.90
CA PHE A 60 -5.32 -1.72 -10.05
C PHE A 60 -6.16 -0.50 -10.47
N ASN A 61 -7.43 -0.52 -10.09
CA ASN A 61 -8.39 0.56 -10.31
C ASN A 61 -9.21 0.81 -9.04
N ALA A 62 -10.12 1.79 -9.06
CA ALA A 62 -10.92 2.13 -7.89
C ALA A 62 -11.76 0.96 -7.34
N ASP A 63 -12.22 0.05 -8.20
CA ASP A 63 -13.06 -1.09 -7.83
C ASP A 63 -12.26 -2.30 -7.31
N SER A 64 -10.93 -2.26 -7.44
CA SER A 64 -10.07 -3.34 -6.98
C SER A 64 -10.25 -3.52 -5.46
N PRO A 65 -10.39 -4.76 -4.95
CA PRO A 65 -10.62 -5.00 -3.53
C PRO A 65 -9.36 -4.76 -2.68
N TYR A 66 -8.18 -4.96 -3.27
CA TYR A 66 -6.87 -4.82 -2.62
C TYR A 66 -5.78 -4.48 -3.64
N THR A 67 -4.60 -4.11 -3.15
CA THR A 67 -3.36 -3.99 -3.93
C THR A 67 -2.36 -5.08 -3.54
N ASN A 68 -1.28 -5.22 -4.28
CA ASN A 68 -0.10 -5.91 -3.76
C ASN A 68 0.50 -5.14 -2.58
N THR A 69 1.40 -5.77 -1.83
CA THR A 69 2.16 -5.12 -0.76
C THR A 69 3.04 -4.01 -1.32
N ILE A 70 2.92 -2.80 -0.75
CA ILE A 70 3.86 -1.71 -1.02
C ILE A 70 5.20 -2.03 -0.37
N SER A 71 6.26 -2.16 -1.17
CA SER A 71 7.60 -2.46 -0.66
C SER A 71 8.41 -1.19 -0.45
N ALA A 72 9.48 -1.27 0.36
CA ALA A 72 10.46 -0.18 0.45
C ALA A 72 11.18 0.13 -0.88
N ARG A 73 11.03 -0.72 -1.91
CA ARG A 73 11.59 -0.49 -3.25
C ARG A 73 10.60 0.17 -4.21
N TYR A 74 9.37 0.42 -3.78
CA TYR A 74 8.31 1.05 -4.58
C TYR A 74 8.76 2.37 -5.24
N TYR A 75 9.63 3.14 -4.57
CA TYR A 75 10.18 4.39 -5.09
C TYR A 75 10.89 4.26 -6.44
N LYS A 76 11.36 3.06 -6.82
CA LYS A 76 12.11 2.82 -8.07
C LYS A 76 11.22 2.95 -9.29
N ASP A 77 10.25 2.05 -9.42
CA ASP A 77 9.41 1.96 -10.62
C ASP A 77 7.92 1.72 -10.32
N GLY A 78 7.54 1.63 -9.04
CA GLY A 78 6.17 1.43 -8.58
C GLY A 78 5.51 0.14 -9.07
N SER A 79 6.29 -0.83 -9.57
CA SER A 79 5.75 -2.01 -10.26
C SER A 79 4.75 -2.80 -9.44
N GLU A 80 4.88 -2.83 -8.11
CA GLU A 80 3.97 -3.57 -7.25
C GLU A 80 2.53 -3.05 -7.34
N ILE A 81 2.36 -1.73 -7.49
CA ILE A 81 1.05 -1.05 -7.46
C ILE A 81 1.04 0.12 -8.46
N LEU A 82 0.48 -0.12 -9.64
CA LEU A 82 0.14 0.92 -10.61
C LEU A 82 -1.37 1.12 -10.66
N ILE A 83 -1.80 2.38 -10.75
CA ILE A 83 -3.21 2.76 -10.87
C ILE A 83 -3.52 3.04 -12.34
N ASP A 84 -4.52 2.35 -12.86
CA ASP A 84 -5.00 2.49 -14.23
C ASP A 84 -5.62 3.89 -14.46
N GLN A 85 -5.41 4.42 -15.67
CA GLN A 85 -5.86 5.75 -16.05
C GLN A 85 -6.50 5.72 -17.45
N PRO A 86 -7.74 6.19 -17.62
CA PRO A 86 -8.36 6.26 -18.94
C PRO A 86 -7.55 7.15 -19.89
N GLY A 87 -7.09 6.60 -21.01
CA GLY A 87 -6.39 7.34 -22.07
C GLY A 87 -4.97 7.82 -21.72
N LYS A 88 -4.41 7.39 -20.59
CA LYS A 88 -3.04 7.70 -20.16
C LYS A 88 -2.31 6.41 -19.75
N ASN A 89 -0.99 6.47 -19.62
CA ASN A 89 -0.25 5.38 -18.97
C ASN A 89 -0.69 5.26 -17.50
N PRO A 90 -0.51 4.10 -16.86
CA PRO A 90 -0.76 3.96 -15.43
C PRO A 90 0.10 4.92 -14.59
N ARG A 91 -0.36 5.31 -13.42
CA ARG A 91 0.42 6.12 -12.47
C ARG A 91 0.84 5.33 -11.25
N LYS A 92 1.85 5.85 -10.56
CA LYS A 92 2.17 5.44 -9.19
C LYS A 92 1.15 6.02 -8.21
N LEU A 93 1.09 5.44 -7.02
CA LEU A 93 0.45 6.06 -5.86
C LEU A 93 1.17 7.36 -5.52
N THR A 94 0.44 8.38 -5.09
CA THR A 94 1.05 9.55 -4.45
C THR A 94 1.53 9.18 -3.04
N PRO A 95 2.42 9.96 -2.41
CA PRO A 95 2.78 9.76 -1.00
C PRO A 95 1.56 9.78 -0.07
N ARG A 96 0.54 10.61 -0.36
CA ARG A 96 -0.70 10.65 0.42
C ARG A 96 -1.48 9.35 0.28
N GLU A 97 -1.65 8.84 -0.93
CA GLU A 97 -2.33 7.56 -1.16
C GLU A 97 -1.57 6.38 -0.53
N ALA A 98 -0.22 6.39 -0.57
CA ALA A 98 0.60 5.41 0.13
C ALA A 98 0.46 5.48 1.66
N ALA A 99 0.29 6.68 2.22
CA ALA A 99 -0.01 6.87 3.63
C ALA A 99 -1.41 6.32 3.99
N ARG A 100 -2.42 6.62 3.17
CA ARG A 100 -3.79 6.09 3.33
C ARG A 100 -3.82 4.57 3.22
N LEU A 101 -3.04 3.98 2.30
CA LEU A 101 -2.88 2.52 2.17
C LEU A 101 -2.38 1.87 3.48
N GLN A 102 -1.48 2.55 4.19
CA GLN A 102 -1.01 2.12 5.52
C GLN A 102 -1.95 2.52 6.67
N GLY A 103 -3.06 3.21 6.37
CA GLY A 103 -4.06 3.65 7.33
C GLY A 103 -3.70 4.89 8.13
N TYR A 104 -2.75 5.71 7.66
CA TYR A 104 -2.50 7.02 8.25
C TYR A 104 -3.65 7.99 7.94
N PRO A 105 -4.01 8.88 8.88
CA PRO A 105 -5.05 9.88 8.64
C PRO A 105 -4.60 10.93 7.61
N ASP A 106 -5.55 11.60 6.97
CA ASP A 106 -5.29 12.66 5.99
C ASP A 106 -4.54 13.87 6.58
N THR A 107 -4.65 14.06 7.90
CA THR A 107 -3.89 15.08 8.64
C THR A 107 -2.42 14.74 8.85
N TYR A 108 -1.99 13.50 8.54
CA TYR A 108 -0.60 13.08 8.69
C TYR A 108 0.31 13.89 7.78
N ILE A 109 1.30 14.60 8.34
CA ILE A 109 2.21 15.46 7.59
C ILE A 109 3.32 14.59 6.97
N ILE A 110 3.62 14.81 5.69
CA ILE A 110 4.71 14.13 4.96
C ILE A 110 5.81 15.17 4.66
N PRO A 111 6.76 15.43 5.58
CA PRO A 111 7.72 16.53 5.46
C PRO A 111 9.00 16.13 4.69
N VAL A 112 8.95 15.05 3.92
CA VAL A 112 10.12 14.42 3.28
C VAL A 112 9.88 14.29 1.78
N SER A 113 10.96 14.03 1.03
CA SER A 113 10.85 13.78 -0.41
C SER A 113 9.99 12.53 -0.72
N ASN A 114 9.39 12.48 -1.91
CA ASN A 114 8.60 11.33 -2.36
C ASN A 114 9.38 10.00 -2.23
N VAL A 115 10.65 10.00 -2.60
CA VAL A 115 11.52 8.80 -2.49
C VAL A 115 11.63 8.32 -1.04
N GLN A 116 11.82 9.24 -0.10
CA GLN A 116 11.89 8.90 1.32
C GLN A 116 10.53 8.47 1.86
N ALA A 117 9.45 9.15 1.48
CA ALA A 117 8.09 8.79 1.86
C ALA A 117 7.75 7.35 1.46
N TYR A 118 8.00 6.96 0.21
CA TYR A 118 7.76 5.59 -0.25
C TYR A 118 8.60 4.55 0.51
N LYS A 119 9.86 4.87 0.84
CA LYS A 119 10.70 3.98 1.66
C LYS A 119 10.17 3.84 3.08
N GLN A 120 9.67 4.92 3.67
CA GLN A 120 9.07 4.91 5.01
C GLN A 120 7.77 4.11 5.01
N PHE A 121 6.84 4.40 4.11
CA PHE A 121 5.57 3.68 4.02
C PHE A 121 5.73 2.22 3.59
N GLY A 122 6.70 1.92 2.73
CA GLY A 122 7.02 0.54 2.33
C GLY A 122 7.75 -0.30 3.39
N ASN A 123 8.26 0.33 4.45
CA ASN A 123 8.80 -0.33 5.65
C ASN A 123 7.87 -0.19 6.86
N SER A 124 6.75 0.52 6.71
CA SER A 124 5.81 0.74 7.81
C SER A 124 4.89 -0.46 8.00
N VAL A 125 4.17 -0.43 9.11
CA VAL A 125 3.10 -1.37 9.46
C VAL A 125 1.75 -0.68 9.32
N CYS A 126 0.71 -1.45 9.01
CA CYS A 126 -0.64 -0.90 8.90
C CYS A 126 -1.12 -0.37 10.25
N VAL A 127 -1.39 0.94 10.33
CA VAL A 127 -1.80 1.63 11.57
C VAL A 127 -3.03 1.00 12.24
N PRO A 128 -4.10 0.61 11.51
CA PRO A 128 -5.29 0.02 12.14
C PRO A 128 -5.02 -1.33 12.82
N VAL A 129 -4.07 -2.11 12.28
CA VAL A 129 -3.68 -3.41 12.86
C VAL A 129 -2.97 -3.20 14.19
N ILE A 130 -2.00 -2.27 14.23
CA ILE A 130 -1.28 -1.94 15.45
C ILE A 130 -2.21 -1.36 16.51
N GLU A 131 -3.14 -0.48 16.11
CA GLU A 131 -4.12 0.09 17.03
C GLU A 131 -5.02 -1.00 17.64
N ALA A 132 -5.48 -1.97 16.85
CA ALA A 132 -6.29 -3.08 17.34
C ALA A 132 -5.52 -3.96 18.34
N ILE A 133 -4.27 -4.31 18.05
CA ILE A 133 -3.42 -5.09 18.95
C ILE A 133 -3.15 -4.32 20.25
N ALA A 134 -2.81 -3.02 20.15
CA ALA A 134 -2.54 -2.18 21.31
C ALA A 134 -3.77 -2.04 22.23
N LYS A 135 -4.99 -2.02 21.67
CA LYS A 135 -6.23 -2.04 22.45
C LYS A 135 -6.37 -3.32 23.28
N GLU A 136 -6.08 -4.48 22.70
CA GLU A 136 -6.13 -5.76 23.43
C GLU A 136 -5.01 -5.88 24.48
N MET A 137 -3.80 -5.41 24.16
CA MET A 137 -2.71 -5.33 25.13
C MET A 137 -3.11 -4.45 26.34
N ARG A 138 -3.69 -3.28 26.08
CA ARG A 138 -4.15 -2.37 27.14
C ARG A 138 -5.24 -2.99 28.02
N LYS A 139 -6.16 -3.78 27.45
CA LYS A 139 -7.17 -4.51 28.24
C LYS A 139 -6.48 -5.53 29.16
N ALA A 140 -5.58 -6.33 28.62
CA ALA A 140 -4.86 -7.34 29.38
C ALA A 140 -4.05 -6.73 30.56
N MET A 141 -3.45 -5.56 30.36
CA MET A 141 -2.69 -4.83 31.40
C MET A 141 -3.55 -4.09 32.44
N LYS A 142 -4.84 -3.82 32.16
CA LYS A 142 -5.76 -3.18 33.11
C LYS A 142 -6.53 -4.17 33.97
N LEU A 143 -6.56 -5.44 33.54
CA LEU A 143 -7.16 -6.55 34.28
C LEU A 143 -6.14 -7.27 35.20
N SER A 144 -4.86 -6.89 35.15
CA SER A 144 -3.78 -7.36 36.03
C SER A 144 -3.55 -6.44 37.21
#